data_AF-A0A1Y2P490-F1
#
_entry.id   AF-A0A1Y2P490-F1
#
_cell.length_a   1.000
_cell.length_b   1.000
_cell.length_c   1.000
_cell.angle_alpha   90.00
_cell.angle_beta   90.00
_cell.angle_gamma   90.00
#
_symmetry.space_group_name_H-M   'P 1'
#
loop_
_entity.id
_entity.type
_entity.pdbx_description
1 polymer ?
#
loop_
_entity_poly.entity_id
_entity_poly.type
_entity_poly.pdbx_seq_one_letter_code
_entity_poly.pdbx_strand_id
1 'polypeptide(L)'
;MHSPSPLATVVTAFAPRLAEFAFEPGFVAAVDQHVAAVRERVGATGPGLEPGPPDGETLSDYALGFLDALAETGWDEPPGHDFAVCRLTAVCWLIRRYDLLDTGEEHRHGVQDRGQGLDRDRHPDQARDQDRGRNQDRSRDRDQDRDLDLDAD
;
A
#
# COMPACT_ATOMS: atom_id res chain seq x y z
N MET A 1 -14.60 32.40 -5.82
CA MET A 1 -13.18 32.01 -5.96
C MET A 1 -13.07 30.63 -5.34
N HIS A 2 -12.74 29.59 -6.10
CA HIS A 2 -12.45 28.28 -5.49
C HIS A 2 -11.14 28.42 -4.72
N SER A 3 -11.13 28.05 -3.44
CA SER A 3 -9.88 27.91 -2.70
C SER A 3 -9.00 26.88 -3.41
N PRO A 4 -7.68 27.10 -3.53
CA PRO A 4 -6.79 26.11 -4.10
C PRO A 4 -6.87 24.80 -3.30
N SER A 5 -6.74 23.66 -3.97
CA SER A 5 -6.68 22.38 -3.26
C SER A 5 -5.50 22.35 -2.28
N PRO A 6 -5.59 21.62 -1.15
CA PRO A 6 -4.48 21.51 -0.20
C PRO A 6 -3.17 21.07 -0.87
N LEU A 7 -3.24 20.08 -1.77
CA LEU A 7 -2.09 19.60 -2.53
C LEU A 7 -1.49 20.70 -3.43
N ALA A 8 -2.33 21.50 -4.12
CA ALA A 8 -1.85 22.62 -4.94
C ALA A 8 -1.19 23.71 -4.09
N THR A 9 -1.72 23.98 -2.90
CA THR A 9 -1.12 24.90 -1.93
C THR A 9 0.27 24.43 -1.51
N VAL A 10 0.41 23.16 -1.13
CA VAL A 10 1.70 22.57 -0.76
C VAL A 10 2.70 22.62 -1.91
N VAL A 11 2.29 22.23 -3.13
CA VAL A 11 3.18 22.26 -4.29
C VAL A 11 3.64 23.68 -4.60
N THR A 12 2.74 24.66 -4.58
CA THR A 12 3.07 26.05 -4.88
C THR A 12 4.11 26.59 -3.90
N ALA A 13 3.98 26.27 -2.60
CA ALA A 13 4.90 26.75 -1.58
C ALA A 13 6.23 25.98 -1.53
N PHE A 14 6.21 24.65 -1.65
CA PHE A 14 7.37 23.80 -1.33
C PHE A 14 8.06 23.17 -2.53
N ALA A 15 7.51 23.24 -3.75
CA ALA A 15 8.20 22.73 -4.94
C ALA A 15 9.59 23.35 -5.18
N PRO A 16 9.85 24.65 -4.92
CA PRO A 16 11.17 25.23 -5.07
C PRO A 16 12.25 24.56 -4.19
N ARG A 17 11.87 24.08 -2.99
CA ARG A 17 12.78 23.41 -2.04
C ARG A 17 13.38 22.12 -2.60
N LEU A 18 12.71 21.46 -3.55
CA LEU A 18 13.22 20.25 -4.18
C LEU A 18 14.52 20.49 -4.96
N ALA A 19 14.80 21.73 -5.40
CA ALA A 19 16.09 22.06 -6.03
C ALA A 19 17.27 21.96 -5.04
N GLU A 20 17.03 22.13 -3.73
CA GLU A 20 18.05 22.03 -2.69
C GLU A 20 18.60 20.60 -2.54
N PHE A 21 17.85 19.59 -2.99
CA PHE A 21 18.27 18.17 -2.93
C PHE A 21 19.59 17.91 -3.67
N ALA A 22 19.93 18.75 -4.64
CA ALA A 22 21.19 18.64 -5.38
C ALA A 22 22.43 19.03 -4.54
N PHE A 23 22.25 19.75 -3.42
CA PHE A 23 23.34 20.34 -2.65
C PHE A 23 23.29 20.04 -1.15
N GLU A 24 22.12 19.66 -0.62
CA GLU A 24 21.89 19.43 0.81
C GLU A 24 21.55 17.97 1.12
N PRO A 25 22.53 17.05 1.21
CA PRO A 25 22.26 15.62 1.44
C PRO A 25 21.58 15.36 2.81
N GLY A 26 21.85 16.19 3.82
CA GLY A 26 21.15 16.11 5.10
C GLY A 26 19.66 16.40 4.98
N PHE A 27 19.28 17.35 4.12
CA PHE A 27 17.89 17.66 3.84
C PHE A 27 17.20 16.52 3.09
N VAL A 28 17.87 15.92 2.10
CA VAL A 28 17.34 14.73 1.39
C VAL A 28 17.05 13.60 2.36
N ALA A 29 17.99 13.28 3.26
CA ALA A 29 17.80 12.22 4.24
C ALA A 29 16.62 12.50 5.19
N ALA A 30 16.46 13.75 5.64
CA ALA A 30 15.34 14.16 6.47
C ALA A 30 14.00 14.05 5.71
N VAL A 31 13.95 14.49 4.45
CA VAL A 31 12.74 14.36 3.63
C VAL A 31 12.40 12.89 3.39
N ASP A 32 13.36 12.02 3.10
CA ASP A 32 13.11 10.59 2.90
C ASP A 32 12.49 9.93 4.14
N GLN A 33 12.97 10.28 5.34
CA GLN A 33 12.35 9.83 6.59
C GLN A 33 10.90 10.32 6.72
N HIS A 34 10.65 11.58 6.37
CA HIS A 34 9.30 12.14 6.38
C HIS A 34 8.40 11.51 5.32
N VAL A 35 8.92 11.17 4.13
CA VAL A 35 8.19 10.44 3.08
C VAL A 35 7.75 9.08 3.61
N ALA A 36 8.65 8.31 4.20
CA ALA A 36 8.31 7.02 4.81
C ALA A 36 7.21 7.18 5.87
N ALA A 37 7.37 8.16 6.74
CA ALA A 37 6.43 8.43 7.81
C ALA A 37 5.06 8.97 7.32
N VAL A 38 5.00 9.69 6.19
CA VAL A 38 3.72 10.09 5.57
C VAL A 38 3.04 8.88 4.95
N ARG A 39 3.78 8.06 4.18
CA ARG A 39 3.24 6.86 3.52
C ARG A 39 2.60 5.90 4.53
N GLU A 40 3.24 5.71 5.67
CA GLU A 40 2.71 4.91 6.77
C GLU A 40 1.38 5.48 7.29
N ARG A 41 1.29 6.79 7.51
CA ARG A 41 0.08 7.46 8.02
C ARG A 41 -1.09 7.41 7.04
N VAL A 42 -0.82 7.56 5.75
CA VAL A 42 -1.85 7.57 4.69
C VAL A 42 -2.18 6.17 4.16
N GLY A 43 -1.70 5.11 4.82
CA GLY A 43 -2.01 3.73 4.44
C GLY A 43 -1.40 3.29 3.10
N ALA A 44 -0.37 3.98 2.61
CA ALA A 44 0.34 3.62 1.37
C ALA A 44 1.36 2.48 1.56
N THR A 45 1.37 1.85 2.73
CA THR A 45 2.16 0.65 3.05
C THR A 45 1.35 -0.60 2.72
N GLY A 46 1.44 -1.06 1.47
CA GLY A 46 0.80 -2.31 1.04
C GLY A 46 1.53 -3.57 1.56
N PRO A 47 0.94 -4.77 1.43
CA PRO A 47 1.57 -6.04 1.83
C PRO A 47 2.75 -6.46 0.94
N GLY A 48 3.08 -5.70 -0.11
CA GLY A 48 4.23 -5.92 -0.98
C GLY A 48 5.52 -5.36 -0.42
N LEU A 49 6.65 -5.82 -0.96
CA LEU A 49 7.99 -5.31 -0.61
C LEU A 49 8.22 -3.85 -1.05
N GLU A 50 7.44 -3.37 -2.02
CA GLU A 50 7.42 -1.98 -2.48
C GLU A 50 6.09 -1.34 -2.10
N PRO A 51 6.08 -0.25 -1.32
CA PRO A 51 4.83 0.41 -0.99
C PRO A 51 4.25 1.08 -2.25
N GLY A 52 2.92 1.12 -2.36
CA GLY A 52 2.22 1.67 -3.53
C GLY A 52 2.18 3.20 -3.55
N PRO A 53 1.58 3.80 -4.59
CA PRO A 53 1.21 5.22 -4.56
C PRO A 53 0.19 5.47 -3.44
N PRO A 54 0.29 6.59 -2.69
CA PRO A 54 -0.78 7.00 -1.80
C PRO A 54 -2.02 7.40 -2.61
N ASP A 55 -3.19 7.17 -2.04
CA ASP A 55 -4.43 7.72 -2.55
C ASP A 55 -4.42 9.26 -2.46
N GLY A 56 -4.81 9.93 -3.53
CA GLY A 56 -4.73 11.39 -3.66
C GLY A 56 -5.67 12.13 -2.70
N GLU A 57 -6.86 11.59 -2.47
CA GLU A 57 -7.83 12.15 -1.51
C GLU A 57 -7.30 12.03 -0.09
N THR A 58 -6.82 10.85 0.29
CA THR A 58 -6.21 10.60 1.61
C THR A 58 -4.99 11.49 1.86
N LEU A 59 -4.13 11.70 0.84
CA LEU A 59 -2.99 12.61 0.95
C LEU A 59 -3.45 14.08 1.05
N SER A 60 -4.53 14.46 0.37
CA SER A 60 -5.12 15.80 0.44
C SER A 60 -5.70 16.08 1.83
N ASP A 61 -6.43 15.13 2.41
CA ASP A 61 -6.96 15.24 3.78
C ASP A 61 -5.82 15.33 4.81
N TYR A 62 -4.77 14.52 4.63
CA TYR A 62 -3.57 14.63 5.44
C TYR A 62 -2.91 16.01 5.35
N ALA A 63 -2.73 16.53 4.13
CA ALA A 63 -2.12 17.83 3.91
C ALA A 63 -2.96 18.96 4.51
N LEU A 64 -4.28 18.91 4.35
CA LEU A 64 -5.21 19.88 4.95
C LEU A 64 -5.09 19.90 6.47
N GLY A 65 -5.24 18.73 7.12
CA GLY A 65 -5.15 18.65 8.58
C GLY A 65 -3.78 19.07 9.13
N PHE A 66 -2.70 18.81 8.37
CA PHE A 66 -1.37 19.26 8.77
C PHE A 66 -1.22 20.78 8.64
N LEU A 67 -1.71 21.39 7.55
CA LEU A 67 -1.69 22.85 7.36
C LEU A 67 -2.56 23.56 8.40
N ASP A 68 -3.73 23.02 8.72
CA ASP A 68 -4.62 23.56 9.75
C ASP A 68 -3.93 23.54 11.12
N ALA A 69 -3.27 22.44 11.49
CA ALA A 69 -2.50 22.36 12.73
C ALA A 69 -1.36 23.38 12.79
N LEU A 70 -0.65 23.62 11.66
CA LEU A 70 0.38 24.65 11.59
C LEU A 70 -0.21 26.05 11.80
N ALA A 71 -1.34 26.35 11.15
CA ALA A 71 -2.05 27.62 11.31
C ALA A 71 -2.53 27.83 12.76
N GLU A 72 -3.08 26.82 13.40
CA GLU A 72 -3.51 26.86 14.81
C GLU A 72 -2.36 27.14 15.77
N THR A 73 -1.17 26.61 15.49
CA THR A 73 0.03 26.87 16.30
C THR A 73 0.69 28.22 16.00
N GLY A 74 0.21 28.95 15.00
CA GLY A 74 0.84 30.19 14.52
C GLY A 74 2.23 29.93 13.94
N TRP A 75 2.44 28.77 13.31
CA TRP A 75 3.71 28.43 12.71
C TRP A 75 3.99 29.32 11.49
N ASP A 76 5.15 29.96 11.51
CA ASP A 76 5.74 30.67 10.38
C ASP A 76 6.98 29.92 9.90
N GLU A 77 7.18 29.87 8.58
CA GLU A 77 8.30 29.13 7.99
C GLU A 77 9.66 29.69 8.46
N PRO A 78 10.50 28.89 9.14
CA PRO A 78 11.80 29.36 9.60
C PRO A 78 12.84 29.37 8.46
N PRO A 79 13.92 30.14 8.59
CA PRO A 79 15.08 29.99 7.72
C PRO A 79 15.75 28.64 7.97
N GLY A 80 15.41 27.61 7.17
CA GLY A 80 16.03 26.29 7.23
C GLY A 80 15.03 25.14 7.03
N HIS A 81 15.42 23.94 7.48
CA HIS A 81 14.66 22.69 7.30
C HIS A 81 14.15 22.17 8.64
N ASP A 82 13.19 22.87 9.24
CA ASP A 82 12.54 22.34 10.43
C ASP A 82 11.62 21.14 10.09
N PHE A 83 10.96 20.60 11.12
CA PHE A 83 10.07 19.45 10.97
C PHE A 83 8.93 19.71 9.96
N ALA A 84 8.34 20.91 9.98
CA ALA A 84 7.21 21.26 9.12
C ALA A 84 7.65 21.44 7.67
N VAL A 85 8.78 22.11 7.43
CA VAL A 85 9.42 22.22 6.11
C VAL A 85 9.73 20.84 5.54
N CYS A 86 10.36 19.97 6.33
CA CYS A 86 10.66 18.60 5.88
C CYS A 86 9.38 17.82 5.56
N ARG A 87 8.32 17.97 6.38
CA ARG A 87 7.04 17.28 6.16
C ARG A 87 6.30 17.76 4.91
N LEU A 88 6.22 19.07 4.70
CA LEU A 88 5.54 19.64 3.54
C LEU A 88 6.33 19.40 2.25
N THR A 89 7.66 19.40 2.32
CA THR A 89 8.51 19.00 1.20
C THR A 89 8.33 17.52 0.86
N ALA A 90 8.19 16.63 1.85
CA ALA A 90 7.88 15.21 1.63
C ALA A 90 6.52 15.01 0.95
N VAL A 91 5.48 15.75 1.35
CA VAL A 91 4.17 15.74 0.69
C VAL A 91 4.30 16.24 -0.76
N CYS A 92 5.00 17.35 -0.99
CA CYS A 92 5.29 17.86 -2.34
C CYS A 92 6.01 16.81 -3.21
N TRP A 93 6.99 16.12 -2.65
CA TRP A 93 7.72 15.05 -3.33
C TRP A 93 6.79 13.90 -3.74
N LEU A 94 5.90 13.44 -2.84
CA LEU A 94 4.92 12.40 -3.14
C LEU A 94 3.95 12.81 -4.26
N ILE A 95 3.45 14.05 -4.22
CA ILE A 95 2.57 14.59 -5.25
C ILE A 95 3.25 14.54 -6.62
N ARG A 96 4.52 14.97 -6.72
CA ARG A 96 5.26 14.96 -8.00
C ARG A 96 5.66 13.56 -8.43
N ARG A 97 5.98 12.66 -7.49
CA ARG A 97 6.41 11.29 -7.78
C ARG A 97 5.29 10.45 -8.40
N TYR A 98 4.05 10.73 -8.02
CA TYR A 98 2.86 9.97 -8.42
C TYR A 98 1.83 10.79 -9.19
N ASP A 99 2.17 12.02 -9.58
CA ASP A 99 1.34 12.91 -10.39
C ASP A 99 -0.07 13.18 -9.82
N LEU A 100 -0.14 13.48 -8.52
CA LEU A 100 -1.41 13.54 -7.76
C LEU A 100 -2.18 14.88 -7.87
N LEU A 101 -1.82 15.74 -8.82
CA LEU A 101 -2.55 17.00 -9.04
C LEU A 101 -3.70 16.87 -10.04
N ASP A 102 -3.74 15.80 -10.82
CA ASP A 102 -4.69 15.61 -11.93
C ASP A 102 -5.90 14.73 -11.56
N THR A 103 -6.01 14.27 -10.30
CA THR A 103 -7.06 13.33 -9.87
C THR A 103 -8.43 13.96 -9.61
N GLY A 104 -8.72 15.08 -10.27
CA GLY A 104 -9.93 15.87 -10.06
C GLY A 104 -11.24 15.17 -10.42
N GLU A 105 -11.32 14.28 -11.43
CA GLU A 105 -12.62 13.79 -11.93
C GLU A 105 -12.72 12.37 -12.56
N GLU A 106 -11.81 11.41 -12.34
CA GLU A 106 -11.94 10.06 -12.98
C GLU A 106 -11.87 8.85 -12.02
N HIS A 107 -12.54 8.89 -10.86
CA HIS A 107 -12.84 7.67 -10.08
C HIS A 107 -14.29 7.52 -9.62
N ARG A 108 -15.22 8.28 -10.22
CA ARG A 108 -16.64 7.91 -10.18
C ARG A 108 -16.91 6.89 -11.27
N HIS A 109 -17.32 5.68 -10.86
CA HIS A 109 -18.03 4.69 -11.68
C HIS A 109 -17.19 3.60 -12.40
N GLY A 110 -16.41 2.84 -11.63
CA GLY A 110 -16.08 1.45 -11.95
C GLY A 110 -16.96 0.50 -11.12
N VAL A 111 -18.27 0.49 -11.37
CA VAL A 111 -19.17 -0.55 -10.86
C VAL A 111 -18.56 -1.90 -11.26
N GLN A 112 -18.30 -2.74 -10.27
CA GLN A 112 -17.99 -4.15 -10.48
C GLN A 112 -19.21 -4.78 -11.16
N ASP A 113 -19.21 -4.77 -12.48
CA ASP A 113 -20.04 -5.61 -13.32
C ASP A 113 -19.57 -7.06 -13.11
N ARG A 114 -20.01 -7.68 -12.00
CA ARG A 114 -20.07 -9.14 -11.86
C ARG A 114 -21.31 -9.65 -12.58
N GLY A 115 -21.39 -9.37 -13.88
CA GLY A 115 -22.20 -10.11 -14.84
C GLY A 115 -21.47 -11.37 -15.30
N GLN A 116 -21.29 -12.36 -14.43
CA GLN A 116 -21.12 -13.75 -14.87
C GLN A 116 -22.41 -14.51 -14.56
N GLY A 117 -23.34 -14.43 -15.50
CA GLY A 117 -24.46 -15.36 -15.59
C GLY A 117 -23.91 -16.77 -15.80
N LEU A 118 -23.92 -17.57 -14.72
CA LEU A 118 -23.81 -19.01 -14.80
C LEU A 118 -25.22 -19.59 -14.98
N ASP A 119 -25.82 -19.32 -16.12
CA ASP A 119 -26.91 -20.14 -16.65
C ASP A 119 -26.30 -21.40 -17.27
N ARG A 120 -26.13 -22.44 -16.44
CA ARG A 120 -26.02 -23.82 -16.91
C ARG A 120 -26.99 -24.69 -16.13
N ASP A 121 -28.27 -24.45 -16.39
CA ASP A 121 -29.28 -25.51 -16.35
C ASP A 121 -28.97 -26.53 -17.45
N ARG A 122 -28.28 -27.62 -17.07
CA ARG A 122 -28.44 -28.92 -17.73
C ARG A 122 -28.46 -29.99 -16.64
N HIS A 123 -29.67 -30.39 -16.29
CA HIS A 123 -29.97 -31.51 -15.39
C HIS A 123 -29.43 -32.86 -15.91
N PRO A 124 -29.29 -33.86 -15.02
CA PRO A 124 -28.54 -35.10 -15.22
C PRO A 124 -29.45 -36.24 -15.71
N ASP A 125 -28.88 -37.22 -16.44
CA ASP A 125 -29.16 -38.65 -16.31
C ASP A 125 -28.43 -39.44 -17.40
N GLN A 126 -27.53 -40.33 -17.01
CA GLN A 126 -27.39 -41.66 -17.64
C GLN A 126 -26.38 -42.51 -16.87
N ALA A 127 -26.93 -43.35 -16.00
CA ALA A 127 -26.29 -44.55 -15.52
C ALA A 127 -26.02 -45.53 -16.68
N ARG A 128 -24.85 -46.18 -16.63
CA ARG A 128 -24.60 -47.63 -16.83
C ARG A 128 -23.09 -47.85 -16.79
N ASP A 129 -22.58 -48.42 -15.70
CA ASP A 129 -22.46 -49.87 -15.51
C ASP A 129 -21.36 -50.46 -16.40
N GLN A 130 -20.18 -50.68 -15.80
CA GLN A 130 -19.32 -51.81 -16.11
C GLN A 130 -18.30 -52.05 -14.99
N ASP A 131 -18.77 -52.92 -14.10
CA ASP A 131 -18.03 -53.94 -13.36
C ASP A 131 -16.77 -54.50 -14.08
N ARG A 132 -15.66 -54.55 -13.32
CA ARG A 132 -14.51 -55.49 -13.37
C ARG A 132 -13.28 -54.73 -12.82
N GLY A 133 -12.61 -55.10 -11.74
CA GLY A 133 -12.56 -56.35 -10.99
C GLY A 133 -11.17 -56.41 -10.33
N ARG A 134 -11.12 -56.93 -9.10
CA ARG A 134 -9.93 -57.51 -8.42
C ARG A 134 -8.68 -56.63 -8.26
N ASN A 135 -8.37 -56.24 -7.02
CA ASN A 135 -7.29 -56.92 -6.30
C ASN A 135 -7.37 -56.65 -4.78
N GLN A 136 -7.99 -57.58 -4.06
CA GLN A 136 -7.62 -57.87 -2.69
C GLN A 136 -6.40 -58.81 -2.80
N ASP A 137 -5.22 -58.39 -2.37
CA ASP A 137 -4.29 -59.26 -1.63
C ASP A 137 -2.99 -58.51 -1.34
N ARG A 138 -2.73 -58.28 -0.06
CA ARG A 138 -1.49 -58.58 0.66
C ARG A 138 -1.58 -57.98 2.05
N SER A 139 -2.36 -58.67 2.88
CA SER A 139 -2.13 -58.67 4.32
C SER A 139 -0.75 -59.26 4.63
N ARG A 140 -0.21 -58.84 5.78
CA ARG A 140 0.75 -59.58 6.62
C ARG A 140 2.15 -59.77 6.06
N ASP A 141 3.10 -59.08 6.67
CA ASP A 141 4.11 -59.70 7.52
C ASP A 141 4.71 -58.59 8.40
N ARG A 142 4.46 -58.69 9.72
CA ARG A 142 5.42 -59.15 10.75
C ARG A 142 6.34 -58.03 11.18
N ASP A 143 6.13 -57.54 12.41
CA ASP A 143 6.80 -58.06 13.61
C ASP A 143 8.28 -57.65 13.55
N GLN A 144 8.70 -56.67 14.36
CA GLN A 144 9.11 -56.89 15.75
C GLN A 144 10.63 -56.74 15.80
N ASP A 145 11.12 -56.30 16.96
CA ASP A 145 12.53 -56.14 17.33
C ASP A 145 13.17 -54.82 16.83
N ARG A 146 13.82 -54.00 17.66
CA ARG A 146 14.33 -54.26 19.01
C ARG A 146 14.79 -52.95 19.64
N ASP A 147 14.62 -52.90 20.95
CA ASP A 147 15.36 -52.10 21.91
C ASP A 147 16.85 -51.98 21.56
N LEU A 148 17.41 -50.77 21.70
CA LEU A 148 18.72 -50.57 22.33
C LEU A 148 18.77 -49.14 22.89
N ASP A 149 18.56 -49.05 24.20
CA ASP A 149 19.23 -48.09 25.06
C ASP A 149 20.73 -48.08 24.75
N LEU A 150 21.33 -46.89 24.61
CA LEU A 150 22.74 -46.68 24.92
C LEU A 150 22.89 -45.25 25.43
N ASP A 151 22.94 -45.15 26.76
CA ASP A 151 23.61 -44.08 27.50
C ASP A 151 25.03 -43.83 26.95
N ALA A 152 25.42 -42.56 26.90
CA ALA A 152 26.77 -42.14 27.24
C ALA A 152 26.77 -40.63 27.53
N ASP A 153 26.97 -40.34 28.81
CA ASP A 153 27.52 -39.09 29.37
C ASP A 153 28.90 -38.77 28.75
#